data_AF-A0A132ND58-F1
#
_entry.id   AF-A0A132ND58-F1
#
_cell.length_a   1.000
_cell.length_b   1.000
_cell.length_c   1.000
_cell.angle_alpha   90.00
_cell.angle_beta   90.00
_cell.angle_gamma   90.00
#
_symmetry.space_group_name_H-M   'P 1'
#
loop_
_entity.id
_entity.type
_entity.pdbx_description
1 polymer ?
#
loop_
_entity_poly.entity_id
_entity_poly.type
_entity_poly.pdbx_seq_one_letter_code
_entity_poly.pdbx_strand_id
1 'polypeptide(L)' 'GLERGASTEPVKAAAERVRRLWGELGFAPEEVAKRVVVTPTCGMAGAPPPYARWAMKRAREVARALGEL' A
#
# COMPACT_ATOMS: atom_id res chain seq x y z
N GLY A 1 3.47 3.09 -21.66
CA GLY A 1 2.04 3.01 -21.37
C GLY A 1 1.85 2.82 -19.87
N LEU A 2 0.84 3.48 -19.30
CA LEU A 2 0.42 3.47 -17.89
C LEU A 2 0.34 2.06 -17.25
N GLU A 3 0.27 1.04 -18.10
CA GLU A 3 -0.07 -0.34 -17.77
C GLU A 3 1.10 -1.18 -17.20
N ARG A 4 2.37 -0.77 -17.38
CA ARG A 4 3.53 -1.62 -16.99
C ARG A 4 3.94 -1.55 -15.51
N GLY A 5 3.25 -0.78 -14.66
CA GLY A 5 3.61 -0.65 -13.23
C GLY A 5 2.43 -0.63 -12.25
N ALA A 6 1.19 -0.67 -12.75
CA ALA A 6 0.02 -0.55 -11.90
C ALA A 6 -0.40 -1.93 -11.36
N SER A 7 -0.31 -2.14 -10.05
CA SER A 7 -0.87 -3.33 -9.41
C SER A 7 -2.39 -3.42 -9.61
N THR A 8 -2.84 -4.57 -10.08
CA THR A 8 -4.27 -4.94 -10.18
C THR A 8 -4.77 -5.66 -8.94
N GLU A 9 -3.90 -5.88 -7.94
CA GLU A 9 -4.27 -6.54 -6.70
C GLU A 9 -5.40 -5.75 -5.98
N PRO A 10 -6.43 -6.45 -5.45
CA PRO A 10 -7.43 -5.82 -4.61
C PRO A 10 -6.81 -5.15 -3.38
N VAL A 11 -7.29 -3.95 -3.05
CA VAL A 11 -6.80 -3.15 -1.90
C VAL A 11 -6.79 -3.96 -0.61
N LYS A 12 -7.86 -4.72 -0.34
CA LYS A 12 -7.98 -5.56 0.84
C LYS A 12 -6.92 -6.66 0.89
N ALA A 13 -6.64 -7.32 -0.24
CA ALA A 13 -5.62 -8.37 -0.31
C ALA A 13 -4.21 -7.82 -0.02
N ALA A 14 -3.90 -6.62 -0.54
CA ALA A 14 -2.64 -5.94 -0.23
C ALA A 14 -2.52 -5.59 1.28
N ALA A 15 -3.60 -5.10 1.90
CA ALA A 15 -3.64 -4.81 3.33
C ALA A 15 -3.49 -6.09 4.19
N GLU A 16 -4.17 -7.18 3.82
CA GLU A 16 -4.06 -8.46 4.53
C GLU A 16 -2.64 -9.03 4.45
N ARG A 17 -1.96 -8.88 3.32
CA ARG A 17 -0.56 -9.28 3.15
C ARG A 17 0.37 -8.53 4.11
N VAL A 18 0.16 -7.23 4.28
CA VAL A 18 0.92 -6.40 5.24
C VAL A 18 0.60 -6.82 6.67
N ARG A 19 -0.68 -7.02 7.03
CA ARG A 19 -1.08 -7.50 8.37
C ARG A 19 -0.48 -8.87 8.70
N ARG A 20 -0.44 -9.77 7.71
CA ARG A 20 0.20 -11.09 7.86
C ARG A 20 1.69 -10.95 8.16
N LEU A 21 2.43 -10.18 7.35
CA LEU A 21 3.86 -9.95 7.59
C LEU A 21 4.10 -9.33 8.97
N TRP A 22 3.28 -8.37 9.39
CA TRP A 22 3.37 -7.75 10.71
C TRP A 22 3.25 -8.76 11.85
N GLY A 23 2.31 -9.71 11.74
CA GLY A 23 2.15 -10.81 12.69
C GLY A 23 3.30 -11.83 12.64
N GLU A 24 3.84 -12.13 11.46
CA GLU A 24 5.02 -13.00 11.29
C GLU A 24 6.28 -12.39 11.94
N LEU A 25 6.35 -11.06 12.02
CA LEU A 25 7.40 -10.33 12.76
C LEU A 25 7.16 -10.30 14.30
N GLY A 26 6.04 -10.84 14.78
CA GLY A 26 5.73 -10.94 16.21
C GLY A 26 5.15 -9.67 16.84
N PHE A 27 4.69 -8.71 16.03
CA PHE A 27 4.10 -7.47 16.54
C PHE A 27 2.60 -7.59 16.81
N ALA A 28 2.10 -6.80 17.76
CA ALA A 28 0.69 -6.72 18.10
C ALA A 28 -0.16 -6.24 16.90
N PRO A 29 -1.19 -6.98 16.47
CA PRO A 29 -1.98 -6.65 15.28
C PRO A 29 -2.58 -5.24 15.29
N GLU A 30 -3.04 -4.77 16.45
CA GLU A 30 -3.66 -3.46 16.68
C GLU A 30 -2.71 -2.28 16.46
N GLU A 31 -1.39 -2.53 16.41
CA GLU A 31 -0.39 -1.49 16.23
C GLU A 31 0.02 -1.28 14.77
N VAL A 32 -0.44 -2.14 13.84
CA VAL A 32 -0.02 -2.10 12.42
C VAL A 32 -0.33 -0.76 11.77
N ALA A 33 -1.56 -0.24 11.94
CA ALA A 33 -1.99 1.01 11.35
C ALA A 33 -1.30 2.25 11.96
N LYS A 34 -0.74 2.11 13.17
CA LYS A 34 -0.02 3.18 13.86
C LYS A 34 1.47 3.23 13.50
N ARG A 35 2.05 2.11 13.05
CA ARG A 35 3.49 1.97 12.82
C ARG A 35 3.90 1.75 11.36
N VAL A 36 2.96 1.36 10.49
CA VAL A 36 3.25 1.08 9.08
C VAL A 36 2.82 2.24 8.20
N VAL A 37 3.71 2.65 7.30
CA VAL A 37 3.43 3.63 6.25
C VAL A 37 3.45 2.90 4.90
N VAL A 38 2.39 3.09 4.11
CA VAL A 38 2.31 2.56 2.74
C VAL A 38 2.79 3.62 1.77
N THR A 39 3.82 3.29 0.97
CA THR A 39 4.38 4.18 -0.05
C THR A 39 4.53 3.46 -1.38
N PRO A 40 4.61 4.20 -2.51
CA PRO A 40 5.21 3.68 -3.72
C PRO A 40 6.66 3.20 -3.46
N THR A 41 7.16 2.30 -4.31
CA THR A 41 8.50 1.70 -4.14
C THR A 41 9.66 2.67 -4.37
N CYS A 42 9.46 3.75 -5.14
CA CYS A 42 10.45 4.79 -5.42
C CYS A 42 9.77 6.17 -5.48
N GLY A 43 10.54 7.25 -5.52
CA GLY A 43 10.06 8.65 -5.52
C GLY A 43 9.33 9.11 -6.78
N MET A 44 9.02 8.20 -7.73
CA MET A 44 8.28 8.51 -8.97
C MET A 44 8.95 9.54 -9.88
N ALA A 45 10.26 9.75 -9.78
CA ALA A 45 10.98 10.65 -10.67
C ALA A 45 10.77 10.22 -12.15
N GLY A 46 10.34 11.15 -12.99
CA GLY A 46 10.01 10.89 -14.40
C GLY A 46 8.68 10.20 -14.65
N ALA A 47 7.87 9.92 -13.63
CA ALA A 47 6.55 9.32 -13.80
C ALA A 47 5.56 10.32 -14.44
N PRO A 48 4.69 9.87 -15.37
CA PRO A 48 3.61 10.71 -15.87
C PRO A 48 2.67 11.16 -14.73
N PRO A 49 2.19 12.42 -14.71
CA PRO A 49 1.30 12.91 -13.65
C PRO A 49 0.05 12.05 -13.39
N PRO A 50 -0.63 11.46 -14.40
CA PRO A 50 -1.75 10.55 -14.14
C PRO A 50 -1.34 9.30 -13.36
N TYR A 51 -0.17 8.72 -13.64
CA TYR A 51 0.34 7.56 -12.92
C TYR A 51 0.70 7.90 -11.48
N ALA A 52 1.39 9.03 -11.26
CA ALA A 52 1.75 9.46 -9.91
C ALA A 52 0.50 9.64 -9.02
N ARG A 53 -0.56 10.27 -9.56
CA ARG A 53 -1.85 10.38 -8.85
C ARG A 53 -2.48 9.03 -8.58
N TRP A 54 -2.49 8.13 -9.56
CA TRP A 54 -3.01 6.77 -9.38
C TRP A 54 -2.26 5.99 -8.29
N ALA A 55 -0.92 6.02 -8.31
CA ALA A 55 -0.08 5.29 -7.36
C ALA A 55 -0.27 5.80 -5.93
N MET A 56 -0.26 7.13 -5.74
CA MET A 56 -0.51 7.73 -4.43
C MET A 56 -1.92 7.47 -3.93
N LYS A 57 -2.94 7.51 -4.82
CA LYS A 57 -4.31 7.13 -4.47
C LYS A 57 -4.36 5.67 -3.98
N ARG A 58 -3.71 4.77 -4.71
CA ARG A 58 -3.69 3.34 -4.35
C ARG A 58 -2.96 3.08 -3.03
N ALA A 59 -1.84 3.76 -2.78
CA ALA A 59 -1.13 3.70 -1.50
C ALA A 59 -2.03 4.15 -0.33
N ARG A 60 -2.76 5.26 -0.51
CA ARG A 60 -3.73 5.76 0.49
C ARG A 60 -4.87 4.77 0.73
N GLU A 61 -5.40 4.15 -0.33
CA GLU A 61 -6.47 3.15 -0.22
C GLU A 61 -6.03 1.94 0.62
N VAL A 62 -4.82 1.43 0.40
CA VAL A 62 -4.26 0.31 1.18
C VAL A 62 -3.98 0.72 2.63
N ALA A 63 -3.40 1.90 2.85
CA ALA A 63 -3.16 2.42 4.20
C ALA A 63 -4.46 2.56 5.01
N ARG A 64 -5.55 3.01 4.35
CA ARG A 64 -6.86 3.09 4.98
C ARG A 64 -7.41 1.70 5.30
N ALA A 65 -7.35 0.77 4.35
CA ALA A 65 -7.84 -0.59 4.55
C ALA A 65 -7.10 -1.29 5.72
N LEU A 66 -5.81 -1.02 5.92
CA LEU A 66 -5.07 -1.53 7.08
C LEU A 66 -5.65 -1.10 8.43
N GLY A 67 -6.21 0.11 8.53
CA GLY A 67 -6.88 0.58 9.75
C GLY A 67 -8.30 0.05 9.93
N GLU A 68 -8.86 -0.61 8.90
CA GLU A 68 -10.21 -1.17 8.89
C GLU A 68 -10.20 -2.72 9.04
N LEU A 69 -9.01 -3.33 9.06
CA LEU A 69 -8.79 -4.78 9.18
C LEU A 69 -8.83 -5.26 10.63
#